data_AF-A0A1C5TWY8-F1
#
_entry.id   AF-A0A1C5TWY8-F1
#
_cell.length_a   1.000
_cell.length_b   1.000
_cell.length_c   1.000
_cell.angle_alpha   90.00
_cell.angle_beta   90.00
_cell.angle_gamma   90.00
#
_symmetry.space_group_name_H-M   'P 1'
#
loop_
_entity.id
_entity.type
_entity.pdbx_description
1 polymer ?
#
loop_
_entity_poly.entity_id
_entity_poly.type
_entity_poly.pdbx_seq_one_letter_code
_entity_poly.pdbx_strand_id
1 'polypeptide(L)'
;MKTGISLYPGLHGTAEAHMELLEKAADAGISRVFTSLHIPEADTAALRRELRALLQTAQRRGLDVVADVSPQTAAILGVDSLQPQQLVELGITTARLDYGFDVRKTALFSRVMSVQLNASTVQPEYIDALRDAGAEFSRIDCLHNFYPRPHTGLSEAFFTAQTARLQLEGLSVGAFIPSQHGRRGPLFEGLPTLEDHRRLDVSLTARHLAALGVQSAFIGDAQPSDAELEALAAAGREEKGVVVLKARLCSREPWVRDFLSYTFTSRLDPSRDMIRTQESRSHASGSIVRDEACPRRGLRRGDVTIDTDMYLRYRGEMAIMTTDAEEDDKTMIAAQILPEERFLLKYITPGRRFRLEFVR
;
A
#
# COMPACT_ATOMS: atom_id res chain seq x y z
N MET A 1 -5.92 5.41 0.36
CA MET A 1 -4.49 5.49 0.79
C MET A 1 -3.82 6.55 -0.08
N LYS A 2 -2.86 7.35 0.42
CA LYS A 2 -2.06 8.23 -0.48
C LYS A 2 -1.10 7.38 -1.31
N THR A 3 -0.88 7.72 -2.56
CA THR A 3 -0.04 6.94 -3.49
C THR A 3 1.09 7.79 -4.01
N GLY A 4 2.24 7.16 -4.24
CA GLY A 4 3.40 7.81 -4.81
C GLY A 4 4.24 6.92 -5.71
N ILE A 5 5.10 7.55 -6.49
CA ILE A 5 6.16 6.90 -7.27
C ILE A 5 7.52 7.40 -6.79
N SER A 6 8.60 6.72 -7.19
CA SER A 6 9.96 7.15 -6.92
C SER A 6 10.64 7.58 -8.22
N LEU A 7 11.36 8.70 -8.17
CA LEU A 7 12.21 9.18 -9.26
C LEU A 7 13.61 9.44 -8.76
N TYR A 8 14.60 9.11 -9.58
CA TYR A 8 16.02 9.21 -9.24
C TYR A 8 16.74 10.06 -10.29
N PRO A 9 16.64 11.40 -10.22
CA PRO A 9 17.33 12.30 -11.13
C PRO A 9 18.83 11.95 -11.25
N GLY A 10 19.39 12.02 -12.45
CA GLY A 10 20.77 11.65 -12.73
C GLY A 10 21.03 10.15 -12.86
N LEU A 11 20.03 9.28 -12.64
CA LEU A 11 20.15 7.82 -12.81
C LEU A 11 19.00 7.27 -13.66
N HIS A 12 19.27 6.15 -14.36
CA HIS A 12 18.24 5.27 -14.94
C HIS A 12 17.17 5.97 -15.80
N GLY A 13 17.56 6.59 -16.92
CA GLY A 13 16.62 7.16 -17.88
C GLY A 13 17.11 8.49 -18.44
N THR A 14 16.25 9.16 -19.22
CA THR A 14 16.46 10.57 -19.60
C THR A 14 15.55 11.47 -18.77
N ALA A 15 15.92 12.75 -18.66
CA ALA A 15 15.11 13.74 -17.96
C ALA A 15 13.68 13.82 -18.55
N GLU A 16 13.56 13.72 -19.87
CA GLU A 16 12.28 13.72 -20.57
C GLU A 16 11.41 12.53 -20.14
N ALA A 17 11.99 11.33 -20.07
CA ALA A 17 11.27 10.12 -19.66
C ALA A 17 10.79 10.21 -18.20
N HIS A 18 11.59 10.78 -17.30
CA HIS A 18 11.17 10.98 -15.90
C HIS A 18 10.04 12.01 -15.79
N MET A 19 10.07 13.08 -16.58
CA MET A 19 8.97 14.05 -16.58
C MET A 19 7.70 13.44 -17.15
N GLU A 20 7.80 12.66 -18.24
CA GLU A 20 6.65 11.94 -18.81
C GLU A 20 6.04 10.98 -17.78
N LEU A 21 6.86 10.21 -17.06
CA LEU A 21 6.41 9.33 -15.99
C LEU A 21 5.70 10.09 -14.87
N LEU A 22 6.23 11.26 -14.47
CA LEU A 22 5.62 12.09 -13.43
C LEU A 22 4.25 12.63 -13.87
N GLU A 23 4.12 13.07 -15.12
CA GLU A 23 2.87 13.54 -15.72
C GLU A 23 1.83 12.40 -15.77
N LYS A 24 2.22 11.21 -16.26
CA LYS A 24 1.36 10.01 -16.29
C LYS A 24 0.88 9.59 -14.91
N ALA A 25 1.78 9.58 -13.94
CA ALA A 25 1.44 9.24 -12.56
C ALA A 25 0.40 10.23 -12.00
N ALA A 26 0.61 11.54 -12.21
CA ALA A 26 -0.34 12.56 -11.80
C ALA A 26 -1.70 12.41 -12.51
N ASP A 27 -1.73 12.10 -13.81
CA ASP A 27 -2.96 11.83 -14.57
C ASP A 27 -3.72 10.61 -14.03
N ALA A 28 -3.02 9.58 -13.57
CA ALA A 28 -3.62 8.40 -12.93
C ALA A 28 -4.24 8.70 -11.54
N GLY A 29 -3.92 9.86 -10.95
CA GLY A 29 -4.35 10.27 -9.61
C GLY A 29 -3.34 9.98 -8.50
N ILE A 30 -2.08 9.69 -8.85
CA ILE A 30 -0.97 9.60 -7.89
C ILE A 30 -0.62 11.02 -7.44
N SER A 31 -0.38 11.20 -6.14
CA SER A 31 -0.30 12.53 -5.51
C SER A 31 1.05 12.82 -4.85
N ARG A 32 1.95 11.85 -4.78
CA ARG A 32 3.26 12.00 -4.15
C ARG A 32 4.39 11.51 -5.06
N VAL A 33 5.56 12.11 -4.94
CA VAL A 33 6.79 11.62 -5.56
C VAL A 33 7.90 11.58 -4.52
N PHE A 34 8.54 10.42 -4.40
CA PHE A 34 9.75 10.25 -3.60
C PHE A 34 10.98 10.47 -4.48
N THR A 35 11.98 11.17 -3.98
CA THR A 35 13.27 11.27 -4.65
C THR A 35 14.41 11.28 -3.64
N SER A 36 15.53 10.65 -3.99
CA SER A 36 16.75 10.74 -3.19
C SER A 36 17.63 11.86 -3.73
N LEU A 37 18.03 12.79 -2.86
CA LEU A 37 19.04 13.78 -3.19
C LEU A 37 20.45 13.31 -2.80
N HIS A 38 20.59 12.06 -2.38
CA HIS A 38 21.89 11.43 -2.14
C HIS A 38 22.17 10.40 -3.24
N ILE A 39 22.86 10.86 -4.29
CA ILE A 39 23.27 10.02 -5.43
C ILE A 39 24.74 10.33 -5.76
N PRO A 40 25.71 9.68 -5.08
CA PRO A 40 27.13 9.88 -5.34
C PRO A 40 27.54 9.55 -6.78
N GLU A 41 26.80 8.66 -7.44
CA GLU A 41 27.13 8.14 -8.77
C GLU A 41 26.68 9.05 -9.93
N ALA A 42 25.93 10.11 -9.67
CA ALA A 42 25.36 10.99 -10.70
C ALA A 42 26.28 12.19 -11.03
N ASP A 43 26.30 12.60 -12.30
CA ASP A 43 26.84 13.90 -12.69
C ASP A 43 26.05 15.02 -12.02
N THR A 44 26.71 15.78 -11.14
CA THR A 44 26.09 16.85 -10.34
C THR A 44 25.40 17.91 -11.19
N ALA A 45 25.92 18.22 -12.38
CA ALA A 45 25.29 19.22 -13.26
C ALA A 45 24.01 18.69 -13.90
N ALA A 46 24.03 17.46 -14.41
CA ALA A 46 22.85 16.78 -14.94
C ALA A 46 21.78 16.59 -13.86
N LEU A 47 22.18 16.12 -12.68
CA LEU A 47 21.33 15.94 -11.51
C LEU A 47 20.59 17.24 -11.15
N ARG A 48 21.30 18.37 -11.07
CA ARG A 48 20.69 19.68 -10.75
C ARG A 48 19.67 20.11 -11.79
N ARG A 49 19.97 19.95 -13.08
CA ARG A 49 19.05 20.34 -14.17
C ARG A 49 17.77 19.51 -14.12
N GLU A 50 17.92 18.20 -13.97
CA GLU A 50 16.81 17.27 -13.94
C GLU A 50 15.96 17.39 -12.68
N LEU A 51 16.59 17.59 -11.52
CA LEU A 51 15.89 17.89 -10.28
C LEU A 51 15.04 19.16 -10.41
N ARG A 52 15.57 20.23 -11.01
CA ARG A 52 14.76 21.45 -11.26
C ARG A 52 13.54 21.16 -12.14
N ALA A 53 13.71 20.39 -13.20
CA ALA A 53 12.59 20.00 -14.06
C ALA A 53 11.54 19.17 -13.28
N LEU A 54 11.99 18.22 -12.47
CA LEU A 54 11.12 17.40 -11.61
C LEU A 54 10.31 18.29 -10.66
N LEU A 55 10.98 19.18 -9.93
CA LEU A 55 10.33 20.04 -8.94
C LEU A 55 9.32 21.00 -9.59
N GLN A 56 9.66 21.59 -10.73
CA GLN A 56 8.74 22.46 -11.48
C GLN A 56 7.51 21.68 -11.98
N THR A 57 7.71 20.48 -12.50
CA THR A 57 6.61 19.62 -12.97
C THR A 57 5.73 19.18 -11.82
N ALA A 58 6.33 18.71 -10.71
CA ALA A 58 5.61 18.35 -9.50
C ALA A 58 4.77 19.52 -8.96
N GLN A 59 5.33 20.73 -8.92
CA GLN A 59 4.62 21.93 -8.46
C GLN A 59 3.43 22.28 -9.37
N ARG A 60 3.61 22.27 -10.70
CA ARG A 60 2.51 22.52 -11.65
C ARG A 60 1.38 21.51 -11.51
N ARG A 61 1.72 20.25 -11.21
CA ARG A 61 0.78 19.14 -11.04
C ARG A 61 0.24 18.99 -9.61
N GLY A 62 0.70 19.83 -8.66
CA GLY A 62 0.27 19.80 -7.26
C GLY A 62 0.71 18.55 -6.48
N LEU A 63 1.82 17.94 -6.88
CA LEU A 63 2.37 16.74 -6.23
C LEU A 63 3.14 17.09 -4.95
N ASP A 64 3.02 16.23 -3.94
CA ASP A 64 3.85 16.28 -2.75
C ASP A 64 5.22 15.61 -3.04
N VAL A 65 6.27 16.42 -3.12
CA VAL A 65 7.65 15.99 -3.29
C VAL A 65 8.27 15.65 -1.93
N VAL A 66 8.52 14.37 -1.73
CA VAL A 66 9.26 13.82 -0.60
C VAL A 66 10.71 13.66 -1.01
N ALA A 67 11.59 14.52 -0.51
CA ALA A 67 13.02 14.48 -0.80
C ALA A 67 13.79 13.87 0.38
N ASP A 68 14.55 12.81 0.11
CA ASP A 68 15.55 12.29 1.04
C ASP A 68 16.73 13.26 1.11
N VAL A 69 16.87 13.94 2.24
CA VAL A 69 17.90 14.96 2.45
C VAL A 69 18.93 14.46 3.44
N SER A 70 20.20 14.62 3.07
CA SER A 70 21.34 14.36 3.95
C SER A 70 22.16 15.65 4.10
N PRO A 71 23.12 15.73 5.04
CA PRO A 71 24.03 16.87 5.13
C PRO A 71 24.74 17.20 3.81
N GLN A 72 24.97 16.20 2.95
CA GLN A 72 25.61 16.36 1.64
C GLN A 72 24.67 16.99 0.59
N THR A 73 23.35 16.94 0.80
CA THR A 73 22.36 17.58 -0.08
C THR A 73 22.59 19.09 -0.19
N ALA A 74 23.14 19.73 0.84
CA ALA A 74 23.51 21.15 0.80
C ALA A 74 24.45 21.46 -0.39
N ALA A 75 25.48 20.63 -0.59
CA ALA A 75 26.42 20.79 -1.70
C ALA A 75 25.77 20.58 -3.07
N ILE A 76 24.85 19.61 -3.18
CA ILE A 76 24.09 19.35 -4.42
C ILE A 76 23.17 20.54 -4.74
N LEU A 77 22.55 21.15 -3.74
CA LEU A 77 21.72 22.34 -3.94
C LEU A 77 22.55 23.63 -4.09
N GLY A 78 23.84 23.60 -3.78
CA GLY A 78 24.73 24.75 -3.85
C GLY A 78 24.48 25.76 -2.72
N VAL A 79 24.08 25.28 -1.53
CA VAL A 79 23.82 26.11 -0.35
C VAL A 79 24.76 25.71 0.79
N ASP A 80 25.12 26.66 1.66
CA ASP A 80 26.03 26.41 2.79
C ASP A 80 25.38 25.58 3.91
N SER A 81 24.07 25.73 4.08
CA SER A 81 23.28 24.96 5.05
C SER A 81 21.88 24.69 4.52
N LEU A 82 21.31 23.55 4.88
CA LEU A 82 19.93 23.20 4.54
C LEU A 82 18.97 23.87 5.52
N GLN A 83 18.23 24.87 5.04
CA GLN A 83 17.13 25.50 5.76
C GLN A 83 15.78 25.06 5.17
N PRO A 84 14.74 24.85 5.99
CA PRO A 84 13.45 24.35 5.51
C PRO A 84 12.77 25.34 4.54
N GLN A 85 12.92 26.65 4.73
CA GLN A 85 12.37 27.66 3.81
C GLN A 85 12.94 27.51 2.39
N GLN A 86 14.24 27.25 2.28
CA GLN A 86 14.90 27.07 0.99
C GLN A 86 14.37 25.82 0.26
N LEU A 87 14.10 24.73 1.00
CA LEU A 87 13.51 23.53 0.41
C LEU A 87 12.11 23.80 -0.13
N VAL A 88 11.28 24.54 0.62
CA VAL A 88 9.95 24.95 0.18
C VAL A 88 10.02 25.83 -1.07
N GLU A 89 10.93 26.81 -1.11
CA GLU A 89 11.14 27.69 -2.28
C GLU A 89 11.59 26.92 -3.53
N LEU A 90 12.33 25.82 -3.35
CA LEU A 90 12.70 24.93 -4.45
C LEU A 90 11.54 24.05 -4.94
N GLY A 91 10.43 23.97 -4.21
CA GLY A 91 9.29 23.11 -4.52
C GLY A 91 9.32 21.75 -3.84
N ILE A 92 10.20 21.55 -2.84
CA ILE A 92 10.19 20.36 -1.99
C ILE A 92 9.19 20.61 -0.85
N THR A 93 8.19 19.75 -0.75
CA THR A 93 7.09 19.90 0.21
C THR A 93 7.30 19.09 1.48
N THR A 94 8.01 17.97 1.38
CA THR A 94 8.32 17.08 2.51
C THR A 94 9.80 16.73 2.55
N ALA A 95 10.47 17.02 3.67
CA ALA A 95 11.86 16.62 3.89
C ALA A 95 11.89 15.27 4.63
N ARG A 96 12.45 14.24 4.01
CA ARG A 96 12.73 12.97 4.68
C ARG A 96 14.11 13.05 5.33
N LEU A 97 14.13 12.87 6.65
CA LEU A 97 15.33 12.98 7.47
C LEU A 97 15.72 11.58 7.94
N ASP A 98 16.66 10.93 7.25
CA ASP A 98 17.02 9.52 7.52
C ASP A 98 18.09 9.37 8.62
N TYR A 99 19.22 10.07 8.49
CA TYR A 99 20.43 9.92 9.29
C TYR A 99 21.13 11.28 9.49
N GLY A 100 21.50 11.58 10.73
CA GLY A 100 22.29 12.77 11.07
C GLY A 100 21.51 14.06 11.36
N PHE A 101 20.18 14.01 11.46
CA PHE A 101 19.38 15.12 11.94
C PHE A 101 19.03 14.91 13.42
N ASP A 102 19.34 15.91 14.25
CA ASP A 102 18.96 15.88 15.66
C ASP A 102 17.49 16.27 15.87
N VAL A 103 17.02 16.07 17.10
CA VAL A 103 15.66 16.39 17.53
C VAL A 103 15.32 17.86 17.27
N ARG A 104 16.25 18.78 17.54
CA ARG A 104 16.01 20.23 17.42
C ARG A 104 15.80 20.63 15.97
N LYS A 105 16.60 20.10 15.05
CA LYS A 105 16.50 20.37 13.63
C LYS A 105 15.22 19.78 13.03
N THR A 106 14.86 18.57 13.42
CA THR A 106 13.60 17.94 13.01
C THR A 106 12.38 18.74 13.49
N ALA A 107 12.37 19.16 14.76
CA ALA A 107 11.33 20.01 15.31
C ALA A 107 11.25 21.37 14.57
N LEU A 108 12.38 22.01 14.29
CA LEU A 108 12.46 23.24 13.50
C LEU A 108 11.85 23.06 12.10
N PHE A 109 12.22 21.98 11.39
CA PHE A 109 11.71 21.71 10.05
C PHE A 109 10.19 21.50 10.07
N SER A 110 9.67 20.72 11.03
CA SER A 110 8.23 20.44 11.13
C SER A 110 7.36 21.70 11.28
N ARG A 111 7.90 22.76 11.93
CA ARG A 111 7.18 24.05 12.08
C ARG A 111 7.05 24.83 10.78
N VAL A 112 7.83 24.50 9.76
CA VAL A 112 7.88 25.22 8.48
C VAL A 112 7.33 24.38 7.33
N MET A 113 7.66 23.10 7.29
CA MET A 113 7.30 22.16 6.21
C MET A 113 6.98 20.77 6.75
N SER A 114 6.49 19.87 5.88
CA SER A 114 6.29 18.48 6.26
C SER A 114 7.63 17.78 6.45
N VAL A 115 7.68 16.88 7.43
CA VAL A 115 8.85 16.05 7.74
C VAL A 115 8.45 14.59 7.71
N GLN A 116 9.30 13.78 7.08
CA GLN A 116 9.11 12.34 7.05
C GLN A 116 10.22 11.64 7.83
N LEU A 117 9.84 10.92 8.87
CA LEU A 117 10.76 10.13 9.68
C LEU A 117 10.93 8.72 9.09
N ASN A 118 12.07 8.10 9.38
CA ASN A 118 12.28 6.69 9.04
C ASN A 118 11.47 5.78 9.97
N ALA A 119 10.36 5.25 9.47
CA ALA A 119 9.48 4.38 10.25
C ALA A 119 10.19 3.10 10.72
N SER A 120 11.16 2.61 9.96
CA SER A 120 11.86 1.36 10.26
C SER A 120 12.80 1.45 11.45
N THR A 121 13.26 2.65 11.83
CA THR A 121 14.34 2.81 12.81
C THR A 121 14.02 3.81 13.92
N VAL A 122 13.03 4.69 13.74
CA VAL A 122 12.67 5.69 14.75
C VAL A 122 12.25 5.02 16.06
N GLN A 123 12.83 5.49 17.16
CA GLN A 123 12.62 4.95 18.50
C GLN A 123 11.59 5.78 19.28
N PRO A 124 10.90 5.21 20.28
CA PRO A 124 9.96 5.95 21.13
C PRO A 124 10.57 7.21 21.76
N GLU A 125 11.79 7.12 22.27
CA GLU A 125 12.46 8.22 22.97
C GLU A 125 12.72 9.41 22.04
N TYR A 126 12.90 9.16 20.74
CA TYR A 126 13.03 10.22 19.75
C TYR A 126 11.71 10.94 19.51
N ILE A 127 10.59 10.21 19.50
CA ILE A 127 9.24 10.79 19.36
C ILE A 127 8.91 11.64 20.59
N ASP A 128 9.20 11.16 21.79
CA ASP A 128 9.01 11.91 23.03
C ASP A 128 9.87 13.18 23.04
N ALA A 129 11.14 13.07 22.66
CA ALA A 129 12.02 14.23 22.57
C ALA A 129 11.54 15.26 21.53
N LEU A 130 10.94 14.83 20.41
CA LEU A 130 10.33 15.75 19.44
C LEU A 130 9.13 16.49 20.04
N ARG A 131 8.32 15.81 20.85
CA ARG A 131 7.19 16.39 21.56
C ARG A 131 7.67 17.47 22.54
N ASP A 132 8.68 17.16 23.34
CA ASP A 132 9.29 18.10 24.29
C ASP A 132 9.96 19.28 23.58
N ALA A 133 10.55 19.04 22.40
CA ALA A 133 11.11 20.09 21.57
C ALA A 133 10.06 20.95 20.85
N GLY A 134 8.76 20.64 20.99
CA GLY A 134 7.65 21.36 20.38
C GLY A 134 7.58 21.20 18.86
N ALA A 135 7.83 19.99 18.35
CA ALA A 135 7.63 19.66 16.94
C ALA A 135 6.14 19.74 16.56
N GLU A 136 5.85 20.06 15.30
CA GLU A 136 4.50 20.13 14.75
C GLU A 136 4.10 18.76 14.18
N PHE A 137 3.51 17.92 15.04
CA PHE A 137 3.16 16.52 14.69
C PHE A 137 2.15 16.41 13.55
N SER A 138 1.30 17.42 13.32
CA SER A 138 0.37 17.42 12.17
C SER A 138 1.09 17.44 10.81
N ARG A 139 2.38 17.79 10.81
CA ARG A 139 3.26 17.83 9.64
C ARG A 139 4.31 16.72 9.65
N ILE A 140 4.20 15.74 10.55
CA ILE A 140 5.12 14.61 10.62
C ILE A 140 4.42 13.36 10.12
N ASP A 141 4.96 12.75 9.07
CA ASP A 141 4.63 11.39 8.68
C ASP A 141 5.86 10.47 8.78
N CYS A 142 5.66 9.18 8.59
CA CYS A 142 6.71 8.18 8.66
C CYS A 142 6.68 7.34 7.38
N LEU A 143 7.84 7.00 6.84
CA LEU A 143 7.97 6.10 5.71
C LEU A 143 9.03 5.05 6.03
N HIS A 144 8.67 3.78 5.89
CA HIS A 144 9.62 2.69 6.02
C HIS A 144 10.69 2.76 4.93
N ASN A 145 11.85 2.19 5.21
CA ASN A 145 12.87 1.96 4.19
C ASN A 145 12.40 0.93 3.15
N PHE A 146 13.00 0.99 1.96
CA PHE A 146 13.03 -0.12 1.02
C PHE A 146 14.36 -0.88 1.14
N TYR A 147 14.39 -2.12 0.64
CA TYR A 147 15.52 -3.02 0.82
C TYR A 147 15.92 -3.67 -0.52
N PRO A 148 16.93 -3.11 -1.22
CA PRO A 148 17.37 -3.60 -2.53
C PRO A 148 17.95 -5.03 -2.49
N ARG A 149 18.61 -5.38 -1.39
CA ARG A 149 19.23 -6.69 -1.22
C ARG A 149 18.16 -7.74 -0.89
N PRO A 150 18.12 -8.89 -1.59
CA PRO A 150 17.25 -9.99 -1.21
C PRO A 150 17.46 -10.46 0.23
N HIS A 151 16.37 -10.91 0.86
CA HIS A 151 16.31 -11.42 2.23
C HIS A 151 16.60 -10.39 3.33
N THR A 152 16.54 -9.09 3.01
CA THR A 152 16.77 -8.02 4.01
C THR A 152 15.55 -7.11 4.20
N GLY A 153 14.46 -7.33 3.45
CA GLY A 153 13.18 -6.70 3.71
C GLY A 153 12.65 -7.03 5.10
N LEU A 154 11.78 -6.19 5.63
CA LEU A 154 11.20 -6.38 6.95
C LEU A 154 10.31 -7.62 6.98
N SER A 155 10.29 -8.28 8.14
CA SER A 155 9.22 -9.23 8.45
C SER A 155 7.90 -8.50 8.70
N GLU A 156 6.78 -9.13 8.35
CA GLU A 156 5.44 -8.59 8.60
C GLU A 156 5.18 -8.32 10.09
N ALA A 157 5.68 -9.19 10.99
CA ALA A 157 5.51 -9.05 12.42
C ALA A 157 6.16 -7.76 12.97
N PHE A 158 7.42 -7.53 12.60
CA PHE A 158 8.13 -6.30 12.98
C PHE A 158 7.46 -5.06 12.37
N PHE A 159 7.13 -5.11 11.07
CA PHE A 159 6.48 -4.01 10.36
C PHE A 159 5.16 -3.62 11.02
N THR A 160 4.31 -4.60 11.35
CA THR A 160 2.99 -4.36 11.95
C THR A 160 3.13 -3.78 13.34
N ALA A 161 4.04 -4.31 14.18
CA ALA A 161 4.27 -3.78 15.51
C ALA A 161 4.77 -2.32 15.47
N GLN A 162 5.73 -2.03 14.60
CA GLN A 162 6.28 -0.68 14.44
C GLN A 162 5.25 0.30 13.86
N THR A 163 4.48 -0.13 12.86
CA THR A 163 3.39 0.66 12.25
C THR A 163 2.32 1.00 13.29
N ALA A 164 1.84 0.01 14.05
CA ALA A 164 0.84 0.22 15.08
C ALA A 164 1.32 1.18 16.16
N ARG A 165 2.58 1.05 16.61
CA ARG A 165 3.18 1.96 17.60
C ARG A 165 3.18 3.41 17.11
N LEU A 166 3.61 3.66 15.87
CA LEU A 166 3.63 5.01 15.30
C LEU A 166 2.22 5.59 15.12
N GLN A 167 1.26 4.75 14.73
CA GLN A 167 -0.13 5.16 14.58
C GLN A 167 -0.79 5.52 15.92
N LEU A 168 -0.41 4.86 17.02
CA LEU A 168 -0.86 5.24 18.37
C LEU A 168 -0.36 6.63 18.79
N GLU A 169 0.79 7.06 18.28
CA GLU A 169 1.31 8.43 18.45
C GLU A 169 0.62 9.45 17.52
N GLY A 170 -0.36 9.02 16.71
CA GLY A 170 -1.06 9.85 15.74
C GLY A 170 -0.30 10.05 14.42
N LEU A 171 0.82 9.34 14.20
CA LEU A 171 1.64 9.48 13.00
C LEU A 171 1.14 8.57 11.89
N SER A 172 1.02 9.11 10.67
CA SER A 172 0.71 8.29 9.49
C SER A 172 1.95 7.56 9.00
N VAL A 173 1.78 6.31 8.57
CA VAL A 173 2.89 5.44 8.16
C VAL A 173 2.73 5.04 6.69
N GLY A 174 3.83 5.09 5.96
CA GLY A 174 3.95 4.62 4.59
C GLY A 174 4.94 3.48 4.40
N ALA A 175 4.86 2.82 3.25
CA ALA A 175 5.79 1.77 2.83
C ALA A 175 6.07 1.80 1.33
N PHE A 176 7.15 1.15 0.92
CA PHE A 176 7.52 0.94 -0.48
C PHE A 176 7.05 -0.40 -1.02
N ILE A 177 6.60 -0.36 -2.27
CA ILE A 177 6.16 -1.47 -3.10
C ILE A 177 7.21 -1.68 -4.19
N PRO A 178 7.67 -2.91 -4.44
CA PRO A 178 8.56 -3.17 -5.56
C PRO A 178 7.78 -3.12 -6.87
N SER A 179 8.41 -2.58 -7.90
CA SER A 179 7.91 -2.74 -9.27
C SER A 179 8.34 -4.10 -9.82
N GLN A 180 7.48 -4.69 -10.65
CA GLN A 180 7.82 -5.86 -11.46
C GLN A 180 8.40 -5.45 -12.83
N HIS A 181 8.35 -4.15 -13.16
CA HIS A 181 9.02 -3.55 -14.33
C HIS A 181 10.03 -2.48 -13.92
N GLY A 182 11.06 -2.24 -14.75
CA GLY A 182 11.95 -1.09 -14.56
C GLY A 182 12.62 -1.02 -13.18
N ARG A 183 13.01 -2.19 -12.66
CA ARG A 183 13.63 -2.33 -11.34
C ARG A 183 14.91 -1.53 -11.24
N ARG A 184 15.15 -0.93 -10.07
CA ARG A 184 16.34 -0.09 -9.87
C ARG A 184 17.59 -0.96 -9.74
N GLY A 185 18.68 -0.51 -10.35
CA GLY A 185 20.00 -1.08 -10.13
C GLY A 185 20.54 -0.81 -8.71
N PRO A 186 21.70 -1.39 -8.37
CA PRO A 186 22.51 -2.28 -9.20
C PRO A 186 22.04 -3.74 -9.19
N LEU A 187 21.17 -4.12 -8.25
CA LEU A 187 20.76 -5.53 -8.08
C LEU A 187 19.57 -5.92 -8.95
N PHE A 188 18.69 -4.98 -9.32
CA PHE A 188 17.47 -5.26 -10.07
C PHE A 188 16.53 -6.27 -9.37
N GLU A 189 16.61 -6.32 -8.04
CA GLU A 189 15.83 -7.24 -7.19
C GLU A 189 14.56 -6.62 -6.59
N GLY A 190 14.19 -5.43 -7.08
CA GLY A 190 13.06 -4.64 -6.61
C GLY A 190 13.34 -3.93 -5.30
N LEU A 191 12.53 -2.91 -5.00
CA LEU A 191 12.66 -2.08 -3.80
C LEU A 191 11.47 -2.23 -2.84
N PRO A 192 11.24 -3.42 -2.25
CA PRO A 192 10.16 -3.61 -1.30
C PRO A 192 10.53 -3.11 0.11
N THR A 193 9.53 -2.73 0.90
CA THR A 193 9.67 -2.64 2.36
C THR A 193 9.59 -4.01 3.05
N LEU A 194 8.55 -4.80 2.74
CA LEU A 194 8.37 -6.15 3.29
C LEU A 194 8.99 -7.20 2.37
N GLU A 195 9.74 -8.15 2.92
CA GLU A 195 10.42 -9.15 2.08
C GLU A 195 9.42 -10.01 1.29
N ASP A 196 8.28 -10.34 1.90
CA ASP A 196 7.20 -11.11 1.27
C ASP A 196 6.62 -10.44 0.00
N HIS A 197 6.84 -9.13 -0.18
CA HIS A 197 6.34 -8.38 -1.32
C HIS A 197 7.25 -8.44 -2.55
N ARG A 198 8.50 -8.89 -2.42
CA ARG A 198 9.55 -8.74 -3.45
C ARG A 198 9.14 -9.21 -4.85
N ARG A 199 8.29 -10.23 -4.94
CA ARG A 199 7.82 -10.84 -6.19
C ARG A 199 6.31 -10.67 -6.41
N LEU A 200 5.62 -9.96 -5.53
CA LEU A 200 4.18 -9.69 -5.69
C LEU A 200 3.97 -8.50 -6.64
N ASP A 201 2.90 -8.55 -7.42
CA ASP A 201 2.52 -7.41 -8.24
C ASP A 201 2.10 -6.20 -7.37
N VAL A 202 2.10 -5.02 -7.98
CA VAL A 202 1.79 -3.76 -7.31
C VAL A 202 0.36 -3.76 -6.74
N SER A 203 -0.61 -4.35 -7.43
CA SER A 203 -2.01 -4.38 -6.98
C SER A 203 -2.16 -5.20 -5.70
N LEU A 204 -1.63 -6.43 -5.68
CA LEU A 204 -1.68 -7.31 -4.51
C LEU A 204 -0.88 -6.72 -3.34
N THR A 205 0.29 -6.14 -3.61
CA THR A 205 1.11 -5.50 -2.60
C THR A 205 0.40 -4.31 -1.95
N ALA A 206 -0.20 -3.42 -2.76
CA ALA A 206 -0.91 -2.25 -2.27
C ALA A 206 -2.14 -2.63 -1.43
N ARG A 207 -2.89 -3.67 -1.83
CA ARG A 207 -4.02 -4.19 -1.04
C ARG A 207 -3.57 -4.84 0.27
N HIS A 208 -2.43 -5.53 0.27
CA HIS A 208 -1.85 -6.06 1.50
C HIS A 208 -1.46 -4.92 2.46
N LEU A 209 -0.77 -3.88 1.99
CA LEU A 209 -0.43 -2.72 2.81
C LEU A 209 -1.68 -1.99 3.34
N ALA A 210 -2.71 -1.82 2.50
CA ALA A 210 -3.99 -1.27 2.94
C ALA A 210 -4.67 -2.15 4.01
N ALA A 211 -4.58 -3.49 3.87
CA ALA A 211 -5.08 -4.43 4.86
C ALA A 211 -4.33 -4.35 6.20
N LEU A 212 -3.04 -4.00 6.17
CA LEU A 212 -2.21 -3.71 7.35
C LEU A 212 -2.44 -2.30 7.93
N GLY A 213 -3.31 -1.49 7.32
CA GLY A 213 -3.65 -0.16 7.81
C GLY A 213 -2.65 0.93 7.42
N VAL A 214 -1.81 0.70 6.42
CA VAL A 214 -0.83 1.68 5.92
C VAL A 214 -1.54 2.86 5.23
N GLN A 215 -1.10 4.09 5.49
CA GLN A 215 -1.74 5.31 4.98
C GLN A 215 -1.13 5.83 3.68
N SER A 216 0.11 5.44 3.34
CA SER A 216 0.71 5.77 2.05
C SER A 216 1.55 4.64 1.44
N ALA A 217 1.51 4.48 0.12
CA ALA A 217 2.32 3.50 -0.58
C ALA A 217 3.05 4.15 -1.76
N PHE A 218 4.32 3.80 -1.90
CA PHE A 218 5.18 4.30 -2.97
C PHE A 218 5.69 3.14 -3.81
N ILE A 219 5.64 3.23 -5.14
CA ILE A 219 6.48 2.35 -5.95
C ILE A 219 7.93 2.80 -5.77
N GLY A 220 8.77 1.91 -5.25
CA GLY A 220 10.16 2.22 -4.92
C GLY A 220 11.07 2.26 -6.16
N ASP A 221 10.84 1.39 -7.12
CA ASP A 221 11.65 1.27 -8.35
C ASP A 221 11.44 2.43 -9.33
N ALA A 222 12.39 2.59 -10.26
CA ALA A 222 12.55 3.83 -11.03
C ALA A 222 11.60 3.98 -12.22
N GLN A 223 11.16 2.88 -12.83
CA GLN A 223 10.40 2.91 -14.09
C GLN A 223 9.23 1.91 -14.06
N PRO A 224 8.20 2.12 -13.22
CA PRO A 224 6.99 1.32 -13.27
C PRO A 224 6.30 1.41 -14.63
N SER A 225 5.62 0.33 -14.99
CA SER A 225 4.75 0.30 -16.17
C SER A 225 3.46 1.10 -15.96
N ASP A 226 2.80 1.50 -17.04
CA ASP A 226 1.50 2.20 -16.98
C ASP A 226 0.44 1.37 -16.21
N ALA A 227 0.45 0.05 -16.40
CA ALA A 227 -0.45 -0.86 -15.66
C ALA A 227 -0.19 -0.86 -14.14
N GLU A 228 1.07 -0.70 -13.71
CA GLU A 228 1.41 -0.59 -12.29
C GLU A 228 1.00 0.76 -11.69
N LEU A 229 1.10 1.85 -12.46
CA LEU A 229 0.60 3.16 -12.06
C LEU A 229 -0.92 3.12 -11.84
N GLU A 230 -1.65 2.56 -12.80
CA GLU A 230 -3.11 2.38 -12.70
C GLU A 230 -3.48 1.48 -11.51
N ALA A 231 -2.76 0.38 -11.31
CA ALA A 231 -2.98 -0.54 -10.19
C ALA A 231 -2.77 0.13 -8.83
N LEU A 232 -1.69 0.90 -8.67
CA LEU A 232 -1.43 1.66 -7.44
C LEU A 232 -2.51 2.72 -7.23
N ALA A 233 -2.86 3.47 -8.27
CA ALA A 233 -3.87 4.52 -8.19
C ALA A 233 -5.25 3.95 -7.83
N ALA A 234 -5.64 2.82 -8.41
CA ALA A 234 -6.87 2.11 -8.04
C ALA A 234 -6.88 1.71 -6.57
N ALA A 235 -5.79 1.10 -6.07
CA ALA A 235 -5.64 0.77 -4.66
C ALA A 235 -5.69 2.02 -3.73
N GLY A 236 -5.23 3.17 -4.22
CA GLY A 236 -5.33 4.46 -3.53
C GLY A 236 -6.77 4.94 -3.32
N ARG A 237 -7.65 4.65 -4.28
CA ARG A 237 -9.08 5.01 -4.31
C ARG A 237 -9.99 4.06 -3.53
N GLU A 238 -9.48 2.89 -3.14
CA GLU A 238 -10.25 1.91 -2.36
C GLU A 238 -10.78 2.49 -1.04
N GLU A 239 -11.94 1.99 -0.65
CA GLU A 239 -12.57 2.39 0.60
C GLU A 239 -11.72 1.99 1.81
N LYS A 240 -11.51 2.94 2.72
CA LYS A 240 -10.74 2.69 3.94
C LYS A 240 -11.40 1.60 4.79
N GLY A 241 -10.56 0.68 5.28
CA GLY A 241 -10.99 -0.40 6.17
C GLY A 241 -11.66 -1.59 5.48
N VAL A 242 -11.78 -1.58 4.15
CA VAL A 242 -12.29 -2.71 3.37
C VAL A 242 -11.12 -3.55 2.86
N VAL A 243 -11.16 -4.87 3.09
CA VAL A 243 -10.21 -5.82 2.49
C VAL A 243 -10.74 -6.24 1.12
N VAL A 244 -9.96 -6.06 0.07
CA VAL A 244 -10.35 -6.41 -1.31
C VAL A 244 -9.60 -7.67 -1.74
N LEU A 245 -10.33 -8.70 -2.16
CA LEU A 245 -9.76 -9.97 -2.64
C LEU A 245 -10.25 -10.27 -4.05
N LYS A 246 -9.37 -10.84 -4.87
CA LYS A 246 -9.73 -11.36 -6.18
C LYS A 246 -10.22 -12.80 -6.07
N ALA A 247 -11.27 -13.11 -6.80
CA ALA A 247 -11.90 -14.42 -6.83
C ALA A 247 -12.26 -14.84 -8.26
N ARG A 248 -12.31 -16.15 -8.51
CA ARG A 248 -12.92 -16.74 -9.70
C ARG A 248 -14.33 -17.19 -9.37
N LEU A 249 -15.31 -16.75 -10.15
CA LEU A 249 -16.69 -17.19 -10.00
C LEU A 249 -16.81 -18.63 -10.50
N CYS A 250 -17.45 -19.50 -9.73
CA CYS A 250 -17.74 -20.87 -10.13
C CYS A 250 -19.13 -21.01 -10.74
N SER A 251 -20.09 -20.24 -10.21
CA SER A 251 -21.47 -20.24 -10.70
C SER A 251 -21.61 -19.51 -12.03
N ARG A 252 -22.55 -19.97 -12.86
CA ARG A 252 -22.97 -19.30 -14.09
C ARG A 252 -24.22 -18.44 -13.90
N GLU A 253 -24.87 -18.55 -12.75
CA GLU A 253 -26.08 -17.82 -12.43
C GLU A 253 -25.78 -16.33 -12.19
N PRO A 254 -26.42 -15.40 -12.92
CA PRO A 254 -26.16 -13.96 -12.78
C PRO A 254 -26.38 -13.45 -11.36
N TRP A 255 -27.40 -13.97 -10.66
CA TRP A 255 -27.72 -13.54 -9.30
C TRP A 255 -26.59 -13.83 -8.31
N VAL A 256 -25.80 -14.88 -8.51
CA VAL A 256 -24.66 -15.21 -7.63
C VAL A 256 -23.59 -14.15 -7.75
N ARG A 257 -23.32 -13.67 -8.97
CA ARG A 257 -22.37 -12.57 -9.18
C ARG A 257 -22.85 -11.29 -8.53
N ASP A 258 -24.12 -10.93 -8.71
CA ASP A 258 -24.70 -9.72 -8.13
C ASP A 258 -24.67 -9.80 -6.59
N PHE A 259 -25.06 -10.95 -6.04
CA PHE A 259 -25.02 -11.22 -4.61
C PHE A 259 -23.60 -11.16 -4.02
N LEU A 260 -22.59 -11.68 -4.71
CA LEU A 260 -21.22 -11.64 -4.21
C LEU A 260 -20.50 -10.30 -4.49
N SER A 261 -21.12 -9.38 -5.23
CA SER A 261 -20.57 -8.05 -5.53
C SER A 261 -20.81 -7.04 -4.40
N TYR A 262 -21.61 -7.38 -3.39
CA TYR A 262 -21.78 -6.55 -2.19
C TYR A 262 -20.49 -6.49 -1.36
N THR A 263 -20.33 -5.39 -0.62
CA THR A 263 -19.36 -5.31 0.47
C THR A 263 -19.99 -5.96 1.70
N PHE A 264 -19.33 -6.96 2.26
CA PHE A 264 -19.80 -7.69 3.44
C PHE A 264 -19.03 -7.30 4.68
N THR A 265 -19.66 -7.43 5.85
CA THR A 265 -18.98 -7.30 7.15
C THR A 265 -18.77 -8.68 7.76
N SER A 266 -17.55 -8.97 8.20
CA SER A 266 -17.26 -10.15 9.01
C SER A 266 -18.00 -10.07 10.35
N ARG A 267 -18.56 -11.19 10.81
CA ARG A 267 -19.20 -11.28 12.12
C ARG A 267 -18.23 -10.94 13.26
N LEU A 268 -18.78 -10.41 14.37
CA LEU A 268 -18.01 -10.08 15.57
C LEU A 268 -17.61 -11.31 16.40
N ASP A 269 -18.33 -12.41 16.23
CA ASP A 269 -18.10 -13.73 16.82
C ASP A 269 -17.39 -14.64 15.79
N PRO A 270 -16.05 -14.56 15.64
CA PRO A 270 -15.34 -15.28 14.59
C PRO A 270 -15.49 -16.79 14.78
N SER A 271 -15.82 -17.48 13.68
CA SER A 271 -15.72 -18.93 13.61
C SER A 271 -14.27 -19.35 13.40
N ARG A 272 -13.92 -20.55 13.89
CA ARG A 272 -12.60 -21.15 13.67
C ARG A 272 -12.36 -21.45 12.18
N ASP A 273 -13.38 -21.96 11.50
CA ASP A 273 -13.23 -22.65 10.20
C ASP A 273 -13.66 -21.80 8.99
N MET A 274 -14.29 -20.65 9.24
CA MET A 274 -14.80 -19.77 8.18
C MET A 274 -15.00 -18.33 8.65
N ILE A 275 -14.86 -17.41 7.71
CA ILE A 275 -15.28 -16.02 7.86
C ILE A 275 -16.74 -15.94 7.47
N ARG A 276 -17.59 -15.64 8.46
CA ARG A 276 -19.04 -15.54 8.27
C ARG A 276 -19.44 -14.08 8.13
N THR A 277 -20.43 -13.81 7.30
CA THR A 277 -20.91 -12.45 7.05
C THR A 277 -22.11 -12.08 7.94
N GLN A 278 -22.27 -10.79 8.27
CA GLN A 278 -23.38 -10.31 9.08
C GLN A 278 -24.67 -10.17 8.24
N GLU A 279 -24.56 -9.58 7.06
CA GLU A 279 -25.69 -9.06 6.29
C GLU A 279 -26.13 -9.97 5.13
N SER A 280 -25.34 -10.98 4.76
CA SER A 280 -25.57 -11.80 3.54
C SER A 280 -26.99 -12.34 3.40
N ARG A 281 -27.55 -12.89 4.47
CA ARG A 281 -28.91 -13.43 4.47
C ARG A 281 -29.98 -12.38 4.17
N SER A 282 -29.74 -11.11 4.49
CA SER A 282 -30.66 -10.01 4.16
C SER A 282 -30.59 -9.60 2.68
N HIS A 283 -29.46 -9.86 2.02
CA HIS A 283 -29.29 -9.63 0.58
C HIS A 283 -29.82 -10.80 -0.27
N ALA A 284 -30.02 -11.97 0.33
CA ALA A 284 -30.49 -13.17 -0.33
C ALA A 284 -32.01 -13.15 -0.56
N SER A 285 -32.45 -13.02 -1.80
CA SER A 285 -33.86 -13.10 -2.21
C SER A 285 -34.16 -14.39 -2.99
N GLY A 286 -35.44 -14.72 -3.18
CA GLY A 286 -35.87 -15.87 -4.01
C GLY A 286 -35.63 -17.25 -3.39
N SER A 287 -35.44 -18.26 -4.22
CA SER A 287 -34.99 -19.60 -3.81
C SER A 287 -33.51 -19.73 -4.16
N ILE A 288 -32.70 -20.27 -3.24
CA ILE A 288 -31.28 -20.55 -3.49
C ILE A 288 -31.12 -22.05 -3.61
N VAL A 289 -31.09 -22.50 -4.85
CA VAL A 289 -30.72 -23.86 -5.22
C VAL A 289 -29.27 -23.89 -5.68
N ARG A 290 -28.62 -25.03 -5.50
CA ARG A 290 -27.24 -25.21 -5.97
C ARG A 290 -27.20 -25.15 -7.50
N ASP A 291 -26.28 -24.35 -8.03
CA ASP A 291 -25.90 -24.36 -9.44
C ASP A 291 -25.07 -25.62 -9.74
N GLU A 292 -25.47 -26.40 -10.74
CA GLU A 292 -24.75 -27.61 -11.16
C GLU A 292 -23.34 -27.32 -11.72
N ALA A 293 -23.08 -26.10 -12.18
CA ALA A 293 -21.76 -25.67 -12.61
C ALA A 293 -20.78 -25.53 -11.44
N CYS A 294 -21.28 -25.36 -10.20
CA CYS A 294 -20.44 -25.23 -9.02
C CYS A 294 -19.81 -26.58 -8.63
N PRO A 295 -18.53 -26.58 -8.16
CA PRO A 295 -17.87 -27.80 -7.72
C PRO A 295 -18.64 -28.55 -6.61
N ARG A 296 -18.63 -29.88 -6.71
CA ARG A 296 -19.05 -30.83 -5.66
C ARG A 296 -17.83 -31.60 -5.17
N ARG A 297 -17.28 -31.15 -4.05
CA ARG A 297 -16.09 -31.68 -3.39
C ARG A 297 -16.01 -31.15 -1.95
N GLY A 298 -15.13 -31.73 -1.16
CA GLY A 298 -14.75 -31.17 0.15
C GLY A 298 -14.29 -29.71 0.05
N LEU A 299 -14.67 -28.90 1.03
CA LEU A 299 -14.37 -27.48 1.11
C LEU A 299 -12.88 -27.24 1.37
N ARG A 300 -12.34 -26.18 0.74
CA ARG A 300 -10.93 -25.80 0.85
C ARG A 300 -10.81 -24.37 1.33
N ARG A 301 -9.70 -24.07 2.02
CA ARG A 301 -9.37 -22.68 2.37
C ARG A 301 -9.43 -21.76 1.14
N GLY A 302 -10.20 -20.68 1.25
CA GLY A 302 -10.44 -19.71 0.19
C GLY A 302 -11.66 -20.00 -0.68
N ASP A 303 -12.39 -21.09 -0.45
CA ASP A 303 -13.71 -21.26 -1.06
C ASP A 303 -14.68 -20.23 -0.49
N VAL A 304 -15.42 -19.58 -1.39
CA VAL A 304 -16.52 -18.68 -1.06
C VAL A 304 -17.81 -19.48 -1.21
N THR A 305 -18.53 -19.64 -0.11
CA THR A 305 -19.71 -20.49 -0.03
C THR A 305 -20.99 -19.68 0.14
N ILE A 306 -22.10 -20.23 -0.34
CA ILE A 306 -23.45 -19.73 -0.10
C ILE A 306 -24.31 -20.90 0.38
N ASP A 307 -24.93 -20.75 1.54
CA ASP A 307 -25.85 -21.74 2.09
C ASP A 307 -27.15 -21.78 1.28
N THR A 308 -27.54 -22.97 0.84
CA THR A 308 -28.76 -23.19 0.03
C THR A 308 -30.03 -23.22 0.88
N ASP A 309 -31.19 -23.32 0.24
CA ASP A 309 -32.48 -23.49 0.92
C ASP A 309 -32.49 -24.72 1.87
N MET A 310 -31.64 -25.72 1.64
CA MET A 310 -31.50 -26.90 2.51
C MET A 310 -30.93 -26.57 3.90
N TYR A 311 -30.32 -25.40 4.08
CA TYR A 311 -29.82 -24.91 5.37
C TYR A 311 -30.87 -24.11 6.17
N LEU A 312 -32.13 -24.08 5.69
CA LEU A 312 -33.27 -23.50 6.39
C LEU A 312 -33.02 -22.05 6.83
N ARG A 313 -32.97 -21.78 8.15
CA ARG A 313 -32.75 -20.44 8.71
C ARG A 313 -31.39 -19.82 8.35
N TYR A 314 -30.45 -20.62 7.86
CA TYR A 314 -29.13 -20.18 7.41
C TYR A 314 -29.05 -19.93 5.91
N ARG A 315 -30.12 -20.22 5.16
CA ARG A 315 -30.24 -19.94 3.72
C ARG A 315 -29.69 -18.54 3.39
N GLY A 316 -28.82 -18.50 2.38
CA GLY A 316 -28.21 -17.27 1.88
C GLY A 316 -27.05 -16.75 2.74
N GLU A 317 -26.60 -17.50 3.74
CA GLU A 317 -25.38 -17.15 4.47
C GLU A 317 -24.17 -17.30 3.54
N MET A 318 -23.44 -16.20 3.35
CA MET A 318 -22.18 -16.17 2.64
C MET A 318 -21.03 -16.37 3.63
N ALA A 319 -20.12 -17.28 3.32
CA ALA A 319 -18.91 -17.47 4.10
C ALA A 319 -17.67 -17.66 3.22
N ILE A 320 -16.49 -17.44 3.80
CA ILE A 320 -15.21 -17.79 3.18
C ILE A 320 -14.49 -18.79 4.07
N MET A 321 -14.16 -19.95 3.54
CA MET A 321 -13.47 -21.00 4.27
C MET A 321 -12.05 -20.60 4.66
N THR A 322 -11.68 -20.77 5.92
CA THR A 322 -10.32 -20.51 6.43
C THR A 322 -9.54 -21.81 6.66
N THR A 323 -10.24 -22.94 6.73
CA THR A 323 -9.70 -24.29 6.83
C THR A 323 -10.34 -25.21 5.78
N ASP A 324 -9.74 -26.38 5.59
CA ASP A 324 -10.36 -27.43 4.78
C ASP A 324 -11.45 -28.16 5.60
N ALA A 325 -12.48 -28.64 4.92
CA ALA A 325 -13.56 -29.42 5.52
C ALA A 325 -14.11 -30.45 4.53
N GLU A 326 -14.96 -31.36 5.02
CA GLU A 326 -15.67 -32.32 4.19
C GLU A 326 -16.68 -31.63 3.27
N GLU A 327 -17.23 -32.39 2.32
CA GLU A 327 -18.27 -31.88 1.45
C GLU A 327 -19.58 -31.67 2.23
N ASP A 328 -20.28 -30.58 1.91
CA ASP A 328 -21.60 -30.29 2.46
C ASP A 328 -22.57 -30.01 1.33
N ASP A 329 -23.52 -30.94 1.12
CA ASP A 329 -24.54 -30.85 0.08
C ASP A 329 -25.42 -29.60 0.24
N LYS A 330 -25.55 -29.05 1.46
CA LYS A 330 -26.35 -27.86 1.76
C LYS A 330 -25.68 -26.55 1.38
N THR A 331 -24.41 -26.59 0.96
CA THR A 331 -23.55 -25.42 0.79
C THR A 331 -22.92 -25.37 -0.59
N MET A 332 -23.22 -24.34 -1.37
CA MET A 332 -22.70 -24.17 -2.73
C MET A 332 -21.34 -23.44 -2.72
N ILE A 333 -20.32 -23.99 -3.41
CA ILE A 333 -19.06 -23.28 -3.66
C ILE A 333 -19.27 -22.30 -4.83
N ALA A 334 -19.58 -21.06 -4.50
CA ALA A 334 -19.99 -20.03 -5.46
C ALA A 334 -18.81 -19.34 -6.15
N ALA A 335 -17.69 -19.20 -5.44
CA ALA A 335 -16.45 -18.64 -5.98
C ALA A 335 -15.23 -19.18 -5.23
N GLN A 336 -14.03 -18.88 -5.74
CA GLN A 336 -12.77 -19.28 -5.13
C GLN A 336 -11.82 -18.08 -5.10
N ILE A 337 -11.33 -17.73 -3.91
CA ILE A 337 -10.25 -16.75 -3.76
C ILE A 337 -9.01 -17.27 -4.49
N LEU A 338 -8.34 -16.37 -5.22
CA LEU A 338 -7.10 -16.70 -5.92
C LEU A 338 -6.07 -17.28 -4.93
N PRO A 339 -5.38 -18.39 -5.26
CA PRO A 339 -4.44 -19.05 -4.36
C PRO A 339 -3.42 -18.10 -3.71
N GLU A 340 -2.84 -17.22 -4.52
CA GLU A 340 -1.87 -16.20 -4.14
C GLU A 340 -2.43 -15.11 -3.21
N GLU A 341 -3.76 -14.98 -3.08
CA GLU A 341 -4.41 -13.98 -2.22
C GLU A 341 -4.97 -14.56 -0.92
N ARG A 342 -4.94 -15.88 -0.73
CA ARG A 342 -5.51 -16.55 0.45
C ARG A 342 -4.83 -16.13 1.76
N PHE A 343 -3.63 -15.56 1.70
CA PHE A 343 -2.97 -15.00 2.89
C PHE A 343 -3.71 -13.76 3.40
N LEU A 344 -4.44 -13.03 2.55
CA LEU A 344 -5.20 -11.83 2.94
C LEU A 344 -6.38 -12.15 3.87
N LEU A 345 -6.85 -13.39 3.88
CA LEU A 345 -7.99 -13.82 4.72
C LEU A 345 -7.76 -13.55 6.20
N LYS A 346 -6.49 -13.63 6.68
CA LYS A 346 -6.17 -13.34 8.09
C LYS A 346 -6.43 -11.88 8.48
N TYR A 347 -6.55 -10.98 7.50
CA TYR A 347 -6.83 -9.56 7.75
C TYR A 347 -8.32 -9.24 7.82
N ILE A 348 -9.22 -10.18 7.46
CA ILE A 348 -10.66 -10.02 7.63
C ILE A 348 -11.00 -10.34 9.10
N THR A 349 -10.60 -9.43 9.98
CA THR A 349 -10.82 -9.53 11.43
C THR A 349 -12.30 -9.32 11.79
N PRO A 350 -12.73 -9.69 13.01
CA PRO A 350 -14.12 -9.52 13.42
C PRO A 350 -14.62 -8.09 13.23
N GLY A 351 -15.78 -7.93 12.58
CA GLY A 351 -16.36 -6.62 12.28
C GLY A 351 -15.71 -5.87 11.11
N ARG A 352 -14.66 -6.41 10.49
CA ARG A 352 -14.02 -5.79 9.34
C ARG A 352 -14.79 -6.07 8.06
N ARG A 353 -14.87 -5.07 7.20
CA ARG A 353 -15.50 -5.17 5.89
C ARG A 353 -14.56 -5.77 4.85
N PHE A 354 -15.13 -6.48 3.88
CA PHE A 354 -14.41 -7.00 2.73
C PHE A 354 -15.31 -7.04 1.47
N ARG A 355 -14.68 -7.07 0.30
CA ARG A 355 -15.36 -7.25 -0.98
C ARG A 355 -14.58 -8.16 -1.92
N LEU A 356 -15.29 -8.75 -2.88
CA LEU A 356 -14.72 -9.61 -3.90
C LEU A 356 -14.62 -8.88 -5.24
N GLU A 357 -13.52 -9.08 -5.94
CA GLU A 357 -13.34 -8.68 -7.33
C GLU A 357 -13.21 -9.92 -8.22
N PHE A 358 -14.08 -10.03 -9.21
CA PHE A 358 -14.06 -11.19 -10.09
C PHE A 358 -13.07 -11.01 -11.23
N VAL A 359 -12.10 -11.92 -11.31
CA VAL A 359 -11.23 -12.06 -12.47
C VAL A 359 -11.84 -13.03 -13.48
N ARG A 360 -11.54 -12.81 -14.77
CA ARG A 360 -12.02 -13.67 -15.86
C ARG A 360 -11.36 -15.03 -15.85
#